data_AF-A0A6G6WVG9-F1
#
_entry.id   AF-A0A6G6WVG9-F1
#
_cell.length_a   1.000
_cell.length_b   1.000
_cell.length_c   1.000
_cell.angle_alpha   90.00
_cell.angle_beta   90.00
_cell.angle_gamma   90.00
#
_symmetry.space_group_name_H-M   'P 1'
#
loop_
_entity.id
_entity.type
_entity.pdbx_description
1 polymer ?
#
loop_
_entity_poly.entity_id
_entity_poly.type
_entity_poly.pdbx_seq_one_letter_code
_entity_poly.pdbx_strand_id
1 'polypeptide(L)'
;MSIRTKSFVLALGLSASWASGSALAAGEKIEFVAGIVGIPFYTSMECGARDAAKELGVELNWAGPPQWDLALQMPILQASIERGPNGLVLAPTDPNALVGIVEDLVNNKKIPVVTVDGNLSKPVDLQNIRTDNVSAGGLAAEAMAQSIGGAGTVLVVGLDPGVAANQERVDGFTKVLKEKYPNIKVLPTEYPGTDQNKAAEIVSAALQANPDLKGIYTTHSNAAVGTSSAVIGAGQQGKVKIIAYDADPGQVRDLKAGVYDALVVQSPYLEGYNSVTLVTKILRGEVDPTKLEDVAHPPMVVATRENVDTPEVKKNLYVDACSK
;
A
#
# COMPACT_ATOMS: atom_id res chain seq x y z
N MET A 1 66.75 -20.16 62.47
CA MET A 1 67.04 -20.87 61.21
C MET A 1 65.74 -20.87 60.40
N SER A 2 65.78 -20.25 59.23
CA SER A 2 64.67 -20.00 58.29
C SER A 2 63.77 -21.23 58.08
N ILE A 3 62.46 -21.04 57.85
CA ILE A 3 61.72 -21.57 56.66
C ILE A 3 60.23 -21.15 56.70
N ARG A 4 59.92 -20.21 55.81
CA ARG A 4 58.77 -20.04 54.90
C ARG A 4 57.33 -20.36 55.38
N THR A 5 56.58 -19.30 55.57
CA THR A 5 55.12 -19.19 55.42
C THR A 5 54.70 -19.57 53.99
N LYS A 6 53.75 -20.50 53.83
CA LYS A 6 53.04 -20.73 52.57
C LYS A 6 51.59 -20.26 52.73
N SER A 7 51.27 -19.11 52.15
CA SER A 7 49.90 -18.64 51.97
C SER A 7 49.22 -19.45 50.86
N PHE A 8 48.12 -20.12 51.19
CA PHE A 8 47.19 -20.66 50.20
C PHE A 8 46.28 -19.52 49.73
N VAL A 9 46.49 -19.04 48.51
CA VAL A 9 45.55 -18.14 47.83
C VAL A 9 44.60 -19.00 47.01
N LEU A 10 43.34 -19.00 47.41
CA LEU A 10 42.22 -19.61 46.70
C LEU A 10 41.94 -18.76 45.44
N ALA A 11 42.33 -19.24 44.27
CA ALA A 11 41.98 -18.59 43.01
C ALA A 11 40.55 -19.00 42.61
N LEU A 12 39.55 -18.20 43.01
CA LEU A 12 38.25 -18.21 42.34
C LEU A 12 38.42 -17.58 40.96
N GLY A 13 38.46 -18.42 39.93
CA GLY A 13 38.31 -17.96 38.54
C GLY A 13 36.89 -17.44 38.33
N LEU A 14 36.70 -16.13 38.40
CA LEU A 14 35.54 -15.48 37.77
C LEU A 14 35.75 -15.58 36.26
N SER A 15 35.19 -16.62 35.63
CA SER A 15 34.90 -16.61 34.21
C SER A 15 33.77 -15.62 33.98
N ALA A 16 34.11 -14.36 33.77
CA ALA A 16 33.20 -13.38 33.20
C ALA A 16 32.93 -13.79 31.75
N SER A 17 31.89 -14.59 31.54
CA SER A 17 31.30 -14.78 30.23
C SER A 17 30.77 -13.43 29.77
N TRP A 18 31.58 -12.71 29.00
CA TRP A 18 31.10 -11.66 28.13
C TRP A 18 30.11 -12.31 27.17
N ALA A 19 28.82 -12.23 27.50
CA ALA A 19 27.79 -12.31 26.49
C ALA A 19 28.09 -11.16 25.53
N SER A 20 28.68 -11.48 24.38
CA SER A 20 28.74 -10.62 23.22
C SER A 20 27.30 -10.38 22.76
N GLY A 21 26.60 -9.49 23.47
CA GLY A 21 25.50 -8.76 22.89
C GLY A 21 26.13 -7.93 21.79
N SER A 22 26.12 -8.46 20.57
CA SER A 22 26.33 -7.67 19.38
C SER A 22 25.28 -6.57 19.43
N ALA A 23 25.65 -5.39 19.92
CA ALA A 23 24.97 -4.16 19.56
C ALA A 23 25.10 -4.08 18.04
N LEU A 24 24.10 -4.59 17.33
CA LEU A 24 24.03 -4.53 15.88
C LEU A 24 24.05 -3.05 15.49
N ALA A 25 24.97 -2.74 14.58
CA ALA A 25 25.40 -1.39 14.29
C ALA A 25 24.27 -0.58 13.64
N ALA A 26 23.93 0.57 14.23
CA ALA A 26 23.16 1.60 13.54
C ALA A 26 23.87 2.01 12.23
N GLY A 27 23.09 2.23 11.16
CA GLY A 27 23.59 2.61 9.84
C GLY A 27 23.46 1.54 8.75
N GLU A 28 22.65 0.49 8.95
CA GLU A 28 22.32 -0.43 7.86
C GLU A 28 21.69 0.32 6.68
N LYS A 29 22.08 -0.03 5.45
CA LYS A 29 21.61 0.63 4.23
C LYS A 29 20.42 -0.12 3.65
N ILE A 30 19.27 0.54 3.59
CA ILE A 30 18.06 0.04 2.99
C ILE A 30 17.76 0.85 1.73
N GLU A 31 17.56 0.13 0.63
CA GLU A 31 17.05 0.71 -0.60
C GLU A 31 15.55 0.47 -0.68
N PHE A 32 14.79 1.50 -1.04
CA PHE A 32 13.37 1.40 -1.30
C PHE A 32 13.12 1.85 -2.74
N VAL A 33 12.69 0.90 -3.58
CA VAL A 33 12.34 1.14 -4.97
C VAL A 33 10.81 1.13 -5.11
N ALA A 34 10.22 2.32 -5.13
CA ALA A 34 8.79 2.53 -5.33
C ALA A 34 8.35 2.20 -6.77
N GLY A 35 7.04 1.96 -6.95
CA GLY A 35 6.43 1.68 -8.25
C GLY A 35 6.19 2.96 -9.06
N ILE A 36 5.96 4.08 -8.38
CA ILE A 36 5.90 5.43 -8.93
C ILE A 36 6.23 6.44 -7.82
N VAL A 37 6.74 7.61 -8.17
CA VAL A 37 6.97 8.72 -7.23
C VAL A 37 6.16 9.96 -7.61
N GLY A 38 5.93 10.83 -6.63
CA GLY A 38 5.28 12.12 -6.86
C GLY A 38 3.75 12.10 -6.85
N ILE A 39 3.13 11.05 -6.28
CA ILE A 39 1.68 10.98 -6.03
C ILE A 39 1.39 10.77 -4.54
N PRO A 40 0.24 11.24 -4.01
CA PRO A 40 0.00 11.27 -2.57
C PRO A 40 0.08 9.90 -1.88
N PHE A 41 -0.36 8.82 -2.55
CA PHE A 41 -0.22 7.45 -2.04
C PHE A 41 1.25 7.10 -1.75
N TYR A 42 2.13 7.23 -2.76
CA TYR A 42 3.55 6.90 -2.62
C TYR A 42 4.32 7.90 -1.76
N THR A 43 3.92 9.17 -1.74
CA THR A 43 4.47 10.13 -0.79
C THR A 43 4.14 9.75 0.65
N SER A 44 2.91 9.31 0.93
CA SER A 44 2.53 8.85 2.27
C SER A 44 3.30 7.60 2.69
N MET A 45 3.56 6.69 1.74
CA MET A 45 4.40 5.51 1.94
C MET A 45 5.85 5.89 2.24
N GLU A 46 6.41 6.84 1.49
CA GLU A 46 7.75 7.38 1.74
C GLU A 46 7.87 7.94 3.17
N CYS A 47 6.85 8.65 3.65
CA CYS A 47 6.86 9.20 5.01
C CYS A 47 6.94 8.10 6.06
N GLY A 48 6.12 7.05 5.94
CA GLY A 48 6.17 5.91 6.85
C GLY A 48 7.52 5.19 6.81
N ALA A 49 8.08 4.99 5.61
CA ALA A 49 9.39 4.39 5.44
C ALA A 49 10.50 5.23 6.09
N ARG A 50 10.47 6.56 5.93
CA ARG A 50 11.44 7.50 6.51
C ARG A 50 11.32 7.57 8.04
N ASP A 51 10.12 7.53 8.58
CA ASP A 51 9.90 7.53 10.03
C ASP A 51 10.43 6.24 10.66
N ALA A 52 10.14 5.07 10.07
CA ALA A 52 10.74 3.80 10.49
C ALA A 52 12.27 3.85 10.40
N ALA A 53 12.83 4.40 9.32
CA ALA A 53 14.27 4.49 9.14
C ALA A 53 14.94 5.33 10.23
N LYS A 54 14.34 6.49 10.55
CA LYS A 54 14.80 7.39 11.62
C LYS A 54 14.71 6.74 13.00
N GLU A 55 13.61 6.07 13.31
CA GLU A 55 13.40 5.40 14.60
C GLU A 55 14.37 4.23 14.81
N LEU A 56 14.67 3.50 13.74
CA LEU A 56 15.54 2.31 13.80
C LEU A 56 17.03 2.63 13.59
N GLY A 57 17.35 3.86 13.21
CA GLY A 57 18.73 4.31 12.98
C GLY A 57 19.37 3.69 11.73
N VAL A 58 18.60 3.47 10.67
CA VAL A 58 19.07 2.92 9.38
C VAL A 58 19.15 4.02 8.32
N GLU A 59 20.02 3.85 7.33
CA GLU A 59 20.09 4.72 6.15
C GLU A 59 19.05 4.26 5.13
N LEU A 60 18.12 5.13 4.75
CA LEU A 60 17.11 4.83 3.73
C LEU A 60 17.36 5.67 2.48
N ASN A 61 17.54 5.00 1.35
CA ASN A 61 17.44 5.63 0.04
C ASN A 61 16.08 5.30 -0.59
N TRP A 62 15.32 6.34 -0.92
CA TRP A 62 14.03 6.23 -1.62
C TRP A 62 14.21 6.63 -3.08
N ALA A 63 13.80 5.74 -3.99
CA ALA A 63 13.82 5.99 -5.42
C ALA A 63 12.62 5.34 -6.10
N GLY A 64 12.26 5.80 -7.27
CA GLY A 64 11.22 5.19 -8.09
C GLY A 64 11.00 5.97 -9.38
N PRO A 65 10.35 5.36 -10.38
CA PRO A 65 10.11 6.01 -11.66
C PRO A 65 9.00 7.06 -11.56
N PRO A 66 8.92 8.01 -12.50
CA PRO A 66 7.83 8.99 -12.55
C PRO A 66 6.50 8.38 -13.03
N GLN A 67 6.51 7.15 -13.54
CA GLN A 67 5.35 6.43 -14.07
C GLN A 67 5.45 4.96 -13.70
N TRP A 68 4.31 4.29 -13.53
CA TRP A 68 4.23 2.85 -13.30
C TRP A 68 4.62 2.08 -14.57
N ASP A 69 5.92 1.87 -14.76
CA ASP A 69 6.48 1.26 -15.98
C ASP A 69 7.77 0.51 -15.64
N LEU A 70 7.82 -0.77 -16.03
CA LEU A 70 8.98 -1.64 -15.84
C LEU A 70 10.25 -1.11 -16.50
N ALA A 71 10.15 -0.56 -17.71
CA ALA A 71 11.30 -0.01 -18.44
C ALA A 71 11.92 1.19 -17.71
N LEU A 72 11.12 1.93 -16.94
CA LEU A 72 11.58 3.04 -16.11
C LEU A 72 12.04 2.57 -14.72
N GLN A 73 11.40 1.56 -14.13
CA GLN A 73 11.77 1.02 -12.82
C GLN A 73 13.08 0.23 -12.85
N MET A 74 13.30 -0.58 -13.91
CA MET A 74 14.45 -1.48 -14.02
C MET A 74 15.82 -0.81 -13.82
N PRO A 75 16.17 0.29 -14.50
CA PRO A 75 17.46 0.95 -14.28
C PRO A 75 17.61 1.52 -12.86
N ILE A 76 16.50 1.94 -12.22
CA ILE A 76 16.50 2.43 -10.83
C ILE A 76 16.77 1.28 -9.87
N LEU A 77 16.12 0.13 -10.07
CA LEU A 77 16.35 -1.08 -9.29
C LEU A 77 17.81 -1.55 -9.42
N GLN A 78 18.34 -1.59 -10.64
CA GLN A 78 19.75 -1.98 -10.89
C GLN A 78 20.72 -1.06 -10.16
N ALA A 79 20.56 0.27 -10.28
CA ALA A 79 21.41 1.23 -9.57
C ALA A 79 21.29 1.10 -8.05
N SER A 80 20.10 0.74 -7.53
CA SER A 80 19.88 0.50 -6.11
C SER A 80 20.60 -0.75 -5.61
N ILE A 81 20.59 -1.83 -6.40
CA ILE A 81 21.36 -3.05 -6.11
C ILE A 81 22.87 -2.78 -6.16
N GLU A 82 23.35 -2.00 -7.14
CA GLU A 82 24.77 -1.65 -7.30
C GLU A 82 25.34 -0.84 -6.14
N ARG A 83 24.51 -0.06 -5.43
CA ARG A 83 24.92 0.65 -4.20
C ARG A 83 25.24 -0.29 -3.03
N GLY A 84 25.00 -1.59 -3.18
CA GLY A 84 25.33 -2.62 -2.19
C GLY A 84 24.52 -2.50 -0.90
N PRO A 85 23.18 -2.49 -0.96
CA PRO A 85 22.36 -2.35 0.23
C PRO A 85 22.42 -3.59 1.11
N ASN A 86 22.15 -3.40 2.40
CA ASN A 86 21.93 -4.50 3.32
C ASN A 86 20.55 -5.12 3.10
N GLY A 87 19.53 -4.34 2.76
CA GLY A 87 18.18 -4.83 2.47
C GLY A 87 17.47 -3.99 1.41
N LEU A 88 16.44 -4.58 0.79
CA LEU A 88 15.67 -3.95 -0.28
C LEU A 88 14.17 -4.04 0.01
N VAL A 89 13.48 -2.92 -0.15
CA VAL A 89 12.02 -2.88 -0.32
C VAL A 89 11.71 -2.55 -1.77
N LEU A 90 10.77 -3.28 -2.37
CA LEU A 90 10.41 -3.12 -3.79
C LEU A 90 8.90 -3.11 -3.97
N ALA A 91 8.36 -2.09 -4.63
CA ALA A 91 7.01 -2.12 -5.18
C ALA A 91 7.07 -2.55 -6.65
N PRO A 92 6.86 -3.84 -6.99
CA PRO A 92 7.14 -4.36 -8.33
C PRO A 92 6.13 -3.83 -9.35
N THR A 93 6.61 -3.16 -10.42
CA THR A 93 5.74 -2.68 -11.50
C THR A 93 5.33 -3.78 -12.47
N ASP A 94 6.08 -4.89 -12.52
CA ASP A 94 5.74 -6.08 -13.31
C ASP A 94 5.87 -7.35 -12.46
N PRO A 95 4.79 -8.15 -12.33
CA PRO A 95 4.77 -9.31 -11.44
C PRO A 95 5.65 -10.48 -11.93
N ASN A 96 5.96 -10.56 -13.23
CA ASN A 96 6.68 -11.69 -13.81
C ASN A 96 8.16 -11.37 -14.06
N ALA A 97 8.44 -10.20 -14.63
CA ALA A 97 9.78 -9.82 -15.07
C ALA A 97 10.76 -9.60 -13.91
N LEU A 98 10.25 -9.27 -12.73
CA LEU A 98 11.06 -8.97 -11.55
C LEU A 98 11.35 -10.19 -10.67
N VAL A 99 10.68 -11.33 -10.90
CA VAL A 99 10.83 -12.56 -10.10
C VAL A 99 12.29 -13.02 -10.04
N GLY A 100 12.95 -13.14 -11.20
CA GLY A 100 14.32 -13.68 -11.25
C GLY A 100 15.34 -12.79 -10.54
N ILE A 101 15.16 -11.47 -10.57
CA ILE A 101 16.04 -10.53 -9.86
C ILE A 101 15.85 -10.66 -8.35
N VAL A 102 14.59 -10.69 -7.89
CA VAL A 102 14.29 -10.82 -6.46
C VAL A 102 14.77 -12.17 -5.91
N GLU A 103 14.53 -13.24 -6.65
CA GLU A 103 14.99 -14.59 -6.27
C GLU A 103 16.51 -14.65 -6.13
N ASP A 104 17.28 -14.05 -7.05
CA ASP A 104 18.74 -13.99 -6.97
C ASP A 104 19.24 -13.19 -5.75
N LEU A 105 18.61 -12.05 -5.47
CA LEU A 105 18.93 -11.23 -4.29
C LEU A 105 18.74 -12.00 -2.99
N VAL A 106 17.60 -12.68 -2.84
CA VAL A 106 17.25 -13.43 -1.63
C VAL A 106 18.10 -14.69 -1.50
N ASN A 107 18.16 -15.51 -2.55
CA ASN A 107 18.74 -16.86 -2.46
C ASN A 107 20.26 -16.88 -2.60
N ASN A 108 20.82 -16.08 -3.51
CA ASN A 108 22.24 -16.14 -3.82
C ASN A 108 23.02 -15.02 -3.11
N LYS A 109 22.51 -13.78 -3.14
CA LYS A 109 23.19 -12.63 -2.52
C LYS A 109 22.88 -12.46 -1.03
N LYS A 110 21.87 -13.16 -0.52
CA LYS A 110 21.42 -13.09 0.89
C LYS A 110 21.03 -11.67 1.32
N ILE A 111 20.49 -10.89 0.40
CA ILE A 111 19.91 -9.57 0.67
C ILE A 111 18.42 -9.81 0.94
N PRO A 112 17.89 -9.50 2.15
CA PRO A 112 16.46 -9.57 2.40
C PRO A 112 15.70 -8.61 1.48
N VAL A 113 14.71 -9.15 0.78
CA VAL A 113 13.80 -8.39 -0.08
C VAL A 113 12.37 -8.54 0.45
N VAL A 114 11.71 -7.42 0.71
CA VAL A 114 10.28 -7.34 1.04
C VAL A 114 9.60 -6.59 -0.09
N THR A 115 8.46 -7.09 -0.58
CA THR A 115 7.68 -6.36 -1.59
C THR A 115 6.52 -5.61 -0.97
N VAL A 116 6.06 -4.53 -1.61
CA VAL A 116 4.93 -3.70 -1.13
C VAL A 116 4.00 -3.27 -2.26
N ASP A 117 2.74 -2.96 -1.95
CA ASP A 117 1.67 -2.50 -2.88
C ASP A 117 1.36 -3.51 -4.01
N GLY A 118 2.28 -3.64 -4.97
CA GLY A 118 2.28 -4.69 -5.99
C GLY A 118 2.78 -6.04 -5.46
N ASN A 119 2.52 -7.10 -6.22
CA ASN A 119 2.98 -8.46 -5.90
C ASN A 119 3.75 -9.06 -7.08
N LEU A 120 4.64 -10.00 -6.77
CA LEU A 120 5.25 -10.88 -7.76
C LEU A 120 4.31 -12.05 -8.08
N SER A 121 4.50 -12.69 -9.23
CA SER A 121 3.74 -13.90 -9.61
C SER A 121 4.22 -15.17 -8.92
N LYS A 122 5.37 -15.10 -8.23
CA LYS A 122 5.90 -16.16 -7.37
C LYS A 122 6.37 -15.55 -6.04
N PRO A 123 6.18 -16.25 -4.91
CA PRO A 123 6.61 -15.79 -3.59
C PRO A 123 8.12 -16.03 -3.42
N VAL A 124 8.94 -15.23 -4.09
CA VAL A 124 10.42 -15.30 -4.03
C VAL A 124 11.01 -14.24 -3.11
N ASP A 125 10.22 -13.23 -2.75
CA ASP A 125 10.48 -12.28 -1.68
C ASP A 125 10.20 -12.90 -0.30
N LEU A 126 10.67 -12.25 0.76
CA LEU A 126 10.52 -12.76 2.13
C LEU A 126 9.12 -12.54 2.70
N GLN A 127 8.44 -11.49 2.24
CA GLN A 127 7.04 -11.19 2.55
C GLN A 127 6.57 -10.05 1.64
N ASN A 128 5.33 -10.11 1.18
CA ASN A 128 4.64 -9.04 0.48
C ASN A 128 3.71 -8.28 1.44
N ILE A 129 3.88 -6.97 1.59
CA ILE A 129 3.04 -6.12 2.44
C ILE A 129 2.14 -5.26 1.54
N ARG A 130 0.87 -5.63 1.43
CA ARG A 130 -0.08 -4.94 0.55
C ARG A 130 -1.50 -4.94 1.09
N THR A 131 -2.30 -4.00 0.63
CA THR A 131 -3.75 -4.00 0.87
C THR A 131 -4.41 -5.28 0.33
N ASP A 132 -5.35 -5.86 1.10
CA ASP A 132 -6.27 -6.91 0.60
C ASP A 132 -7.34 -6.26 -0.28
N ASN A 133 -7.04 -6.17 -1.57
CA ASN A 133 -7.90 -5.48 -2.54
C ASN A 133 -9.27 -6.15 -2.76
N VAL A 134 -9.38 -7.47 -2.55
CA VAL A 134 -10.68 -8.17 -2.65
C VAL A 134 -11.56 -7.74 -1.48
N SER A 135 -11.02 -7.76 -0.26
CA SER A 135 -11.75 -7.27 0.91
C SER A 135 -12.05 -5.77 0.80
N ALA A 136 -11.15 -4.97 0.22
CA ALA A 136 -11.36 -3.54 -0.01
C ALA A 136 -12.52 -3.26 -0.98
N GLY A 137 -12.59 -4.03 -2.08
CA GLY A 137 -13.74 -4.01 -2.99
C GLY A 137 -15.04 -4.39 -2.28
N GLY A 138 -14.98 -5.38 -1.39
CA GLY A 138 -16.12 -5.74 -0.54
C GLY A 138 -16.58 -4.61 0.36
N LEU A 139 -15.66 -3.89 1.01
CA LEU A 139 -15.98 -2.70 1.81
C LEU A 139 -16.63 -1.59 0.96
N ALA A 140 -16.14 -1.38 -0.27
CA ALA A 140 -16.76 -0.44 -1.20
C ALA A 140 -18.21 -0.84 -1.56
N ALA A 141 -18.49 -2.13 -1.69
CA ALA A 141 -19.84 -2.63 -1.97
C ALA A 141 -20.80 -2.43 -0.80
N GLU A 142 -20.34 -2.68 0.44
CA GLU A 142 -21.14 -2.40 1.64
C GLU A 142 -21.45 -0.91 1.75
N ALA A 143 -20.45 -0.04 1.55
CA ALA A 143 -20.62 1.40 1.57
C ALA A 143 -21.56 1.89 0.46
N MET A 144 -21.47 1.31 -0.74
CA MET A 144 -22.37 1.59 -1.86
C MET A 144 -23.82 1.22 -1.51
N ALA A 145 -24.04 -0.01 -1.05
CA ALA A 145 -25.37 -0.51 -0.71
C ALA A 145 -26.04 0.34 0.37
N GLN A 146 -25.29 0.71 1.42
CA GLN A 146 -25.79 1.62 2.45
C GLN A 146 -26.14 3.00 1.87
N SER A 147 -25.28 3.55 1.01
CA SER A 147 -25.45 4.90 0.45
C SER A 147 -26.65 5.02 -0.49
N ILE A 148 -27.00 3.95 -1.22
CA ILE A 148 -28.13 3.93 -2.17
C ILE A 148 -29.42 3.32 -1.58
N GLY A 149 -29.39 2.86 -0.33
CA GLY A 149 -30.56 2.25 0.32
C GLY A 149 -30.86 0.82 -0.15
N GLY A 150 -29.85 0.08 -0.63
CA GLY A 150 -29.92 -1.35 -0.91
C GLY A 150 -30.52 -1.76 -2.26
N ALA A 151 -30.85 -0.82 -3.14
CA ALA A 151 -31.40 -1.11 -4.47
C ALA A 151 -31.03 -0.04 -5.52
N GLY A 152 -31.00 -0.44 -6.79
CA GLY A 152 -30.77 0.45 -7.93
C GLY A 152 -29.64 -0.01 -8.85
N THR A 153 -29.37 0.77 -9.89
CA THR A 153 -28.28 0.49 -10.84
C THR A 153 -27.01 1.19 -10.38
N VAL A 154 -25.86 0.52 -10.49
CA VAL A 154 -24.53 1.07 -10.17
C VAL A 154 -23.53 0.83 -11.31
N LEU A 155 -22.57 1.75 -11.45
CA LEU A 155 -21.46 1.64 -12.40
C LEU A 155 -20.15 1.40 -11.64
N VAL A 156 -19.25 0.60 -12.23
CA VAL A 156 -17.85 0.50 -11.78
C VAL A 156 -16.95 1.13 -12.84
N VAL A 157 -16.08 2.05 -12.42
CA VAL A 157 -15.05 2.67 -13.26
C VAL A 157 -13.69 2.16 -12.78
N GLY A 158 -13.14 1.20 -13.53
CA GLY A 158 -11.87 0.53 -13.27
C GLY A 158 -10.66 1.30 -13.81
N LEU A 159 -9.47 0.72 -13.64
CA LEU A 159 -8.23 1.21 -14.25
C LEU A 159 -8.06 0.64 -15.67
N ASP A 160 -7.36 -0.48 -15.79
CA ASP A 160 -7.12 -1.21 -17.03
C ASP A 160 -7.34 -2.71 -16.81
N PRO A 161 -7.90 -3.45 -17.79
CA PRO A 161 -7.96 -4.90 -17.72
C PRO A 161 -6.56 -5.50 -17.54
N GLY A 162 -6.42 -6.46 -16.62
CA GLY A 162 -5.15 -7.14 -16.35
C GLY A 162 -4.29 -6.51 -15.25
N VAL A 163 -4.65 -5.34 -14.72
CA VAL A 163 -4.02 -4.81 -13.50
C VAL A 163 -4.59 -5.53 -12.28
N ALA A 164 -3.85 -6.51 -11.75
CA ALA A 164 -4.32 -7.47 -10.75
C ALA A 164 -5.00 -6.82 -9.52
N ALA A 165 -4.34 -5.86 -8.87
CA ALA A 165 -4.88 -5.16 -7.70
C ALA A 165 -6.22 -4.46 -7.98
N ASN A 166 -6.37 -3.83 -9.15
CA ASN A 166 -7.62 -3.18 -9.53
C ASN A 166 -8.70 -4.20 -9.89
N GLN A 167 -8.33 -5.32 -10.51
CA GLN A 167 -9.27 -6.41 -10.78
C GLN A 167 -9.79 -7.03 -9.47
N GLU A 168 -8.91 -7.26 -8.48
CA GLU A 168 -9.29 -7.72 -7.14
C GLU A 168 -10.34 -6.80 -6.49
N ARG A 169 -10.18 -5.46 -6.62
CA ARG A 169 -11.15 -4.46 -6.16
C ARG A 169 -12.51 -4.60 -6.85
N VAL A 170 -12.53 -4.79 -8.17
CA VAL A 170 -13.77 -4.98 -8.96
C VAL A 170 -14.47 -6.30 -8.56
N ASP A 171 -13.69 -7.37 -8.43
CA ASP A 171 -14.18 -8.71 -8.11
C ASP A 171 -14.80 -8.74 -6.71
N GLY A 172 -14.10 -8.17 -5.71
CA GLY A 172 -14.60 -8.03 -4.34
C GLY A 172 -15.92 -7.25 -4.28
N PHE A 173 -15.98 -6.12 -4.98
CA PHE A 173 -17.19 -5.30 -5.06
C PHE A 173 -18.37 -6.05 -5.66
N THR A 174 -18.14 -6.65 -6.84
CA THR A 174 -19.20 -7.35 -7.58
C THR A 174 -19.68 -8.59 -6.85
N LYS A 175 -18.76 -9.33 -6.21
CA LYS A 175 -19.09 -10.52 -5.41
C LYS A 175 -20.00 -10.17 -4.24
N VAL A 176 -19.64 -9.17 -3.42
CA VAL A 176 -20.42 -8.78 -2.25
C VAL A 176 -21.82 -8.29 -2.65
N LEU A 177 -21.94 -7.47 -3.70
CA LEU A 177 -23.24 -7.03 -4.19
C LEU A 177 -24.11 -8.20 -4.66
N LYS A 178 -23.53 -9.14 -5.42
CA LYS A 178 -24.26 -10.32 -5.90
C LYS A 178 -24.74 -11.22 -4.77
N GLU A 179 -23.92 -11.42 -3.74
CA GLU A 179 -24.22 -12.33 -2.63
C GLU A 179 -25.20 -11.72 -1.62
N LYS A 180 -25.07 -10.43 -1.31
CA LYS A 180 -25.82 -9.78 -0.21
C LYS A 180 -26.90 -8.80 -0.66
N TYR A 181 -26.77 -8.22 -1.86
CA TYR A 181 -27.62 -7.13 -2.34
C TYR A 181 -28.17 -7.40 -3.75
N PRO A 182 -28.98 -8.45 -3.96
CA PRO A 182 -29.46 -8.86 -5.28
C PRO A 182 -30.35 -7.82 -6.00
N ASN A 183 -30.83 -6.80 -5.28
CA ASN A 183 -31.60 -5.68 -5.84
C ASN A 183 -30.71 -4.56 -6.40
N ILE A 184 -29.39 -4.69 -6.27
CA ILE A 184 -28.41 -3.78 -6.87
C ILE A 184 -27.92 -4.40 -8.18
N LYS A 185 -28.17 -3.71 -9.29
CA LYS A 185 -27.71 -4.12 -10.62
C LYS A 185 -26.39 -3.43 -10.94
N VAL A 186 -25.34 -4.21 -11.17
CA VAL A 186 -24.03 -3.69 -11.61
C VAL A 186 -24.02 -3.63 -13.14
N LEU A 187 -23.76 -2.45 -13.71
CA LEU A 187 -23.48 -2.29 -15.14
C LEU A 187 -22.12 -2.92 -15.50
N PRO A 188 -21.83 -3.17 -16.80
CA PRO A 188 -20.48 -3.56 -17.20
C PRO A 188 -19.43 -2.57 -16.67
N THR A 189 -18.32 -3.10 -16.18
CA THR A 189 -17.18 -2.28 -15.73
C THR A 189 -16.57 -1.56 -16.92
N GLU A 190 -16.30 -0.27 -16.74
CA GLU A 190 -15.69 0.58 -17.74
C GLU A 190 -14.24 0.90 -17.38
N TYR A 191 -13.35 0.98 -18.38
CA TYR A 191 -11.90 1.09 -18.19
C TYR A 191 -11.31 2.31 -18.93
N PRO A 192 -11.31 3.50 -18.29
CA PRO A 192 -10.68 4.69 -18.83
C PRO A 192 -9.14 4.66 -18.78
N GLY A 193 -8.51 3.70 -18.11
CA GLY A 193 -7.10 3.81 -17.73
C GLY A 193 -6.90 4.96 -16.75
N THR A 194 -5.79 5.68 -16.85
CA THR A 194 -5.49 6.85 -15.99
C THR A 194 -6.05 8.18 -16.53
N ASP A 195 -6.78 8.16 -17.65
CA ASP A 195 -7.34 9.36 -18.29
C ASP A 195 -8.61 9.85 -17.58
N GLN A 196 -8.48 10.97 -16.87
CA GLN A 196 -9.57 11.60 -16.11
C GLN A 196 -10.69 12.14 -17.03
N ASN A 197 -10.37 12.60 -18.24
CA ASN A 197 -11.36 13.09 -19.20
C ASN A 197 -12.17 11.93 -19.75
N LYS A 198 -11.51 10.82 -20.12
CA LYS A 198 -12.19 9.60 -20.56
C LYS A 198 -13.09 9.04 -19.46
N ALA A 199 -12.64 9.04 -18.21
CA ALA A 199 -13.48 8.67 -17.07
C ALA A 199 -14.73 9.57 -16.96
N ALA A 200 -14.57 10.89 -17.12
CA ALA A 200 -15.69 11.83 -17.11
C ALA A 200 -16.68 11.61 -18.27
N GLU A 201 -16.18 11.33 -19.49
CA GLU A 201 -16.99 11.02 -20.67
C GLU A 201 -17.83 9.74 -20.46
N ILE A 202 -17.20 8.67 -19.97
CA ILE A 202 -17.86 7.40 -19.64
C ILE A 202 -18.99 7.63 -18.63
N VAL A 203 -18.69 8.34 -17.54
CA VAL A 203 -19.68 8.62 -16.49
C VAL A 203 -20.81 9.50 -17.02
N SER A 204 -20.51 10.51 -17.83
CA SER A 204 -21.53 11.38 -18.46
C SER A 204 -22.47 10.57 -19.35
N ALA A 205 -21.93 9.65 -20.16
CA ALA A 205 -22.72 8.76 -21.00
C ALA A 205 -23.59 7.81 -20.16
N ALA A 206 -23.03 7.23 -19.09
CA ALA A 206 -23.76 6.34 -18.19
C ALA A 206 -24.92 7.05 -17.47
N LEU A 207 -24.72 8.28 -17.00
CA LEU A 207 -25.76 9.12 -16.39
C LEU A 207 -26.91 9.41 -17.35
N GLN A 208 -26.63 9.63 -18.64
CA GLN A 208 -27.64 9.89 -19.67
C GLN A 208 -28.40 8.62 -20.06
N ALA A 209 -27.68 7.50 -20.22
CA ALA A 209 -28.24 6.23 -20.67
C ALA A 209 -29.04 5.50 -19.59
N ASN A 210 -28.78 5.78 -18.30
CA ASN A 210 -29.38 5.07 -17.17
C ASN A 210 -29.98 6.06 -16.16
N PRO A 211 -31.23 6.52 -16.36
CA PRO A 211 -31.90 7.45 -15.43
C PRO A 211 -32.08 6.89 -14.00
N ASP A 212 -31.96 5.58 -13.83
CA ASP A 212 -32.02 4.87 -12.55
C ASP A 212 -30.64 4.62 -11.91
N LEU A 213 -29.55 5.12 -12.51
CA LEU A 213 -28.20 5.03 -11.93
C LEU A 213 -28.19 5.72 -10.56
N LYS A 214 -27.92 4.94 -9.51
CA LYS A 214 -27.91 5.40 -8.12
C LYS A 214 -26.51 5.57 -7.57
N GLY A 215 -25.52 4.88 -8.10
CA GLY A 215 -24.17 4.95 -7.57
C GLY A 215 -23.07 4.61 -8.55
N ILE A 216 -21.87 5.10 -8.27
CA ILE A 216 -20.65 4.87 -9.04
C ILE A 216 -19.53 4.50 -8.08
N TYR A 217 -18.86 3.37 -8.34
CA TYR A 217 -17.65 2.96 -7.65
C TYR A 217 -16.43 3.20 -8.55
N THR A 218 -15.41 3.88 -8.05
CA THR A 218 -14.15 4.13 -8.78
C THR A 218 -12.99 3.43 -8.09
N THR A 219 -12.20 2.64 -8.82
CA THR A 219 -11.19 1.76 -8.21
C THR A 219 -9.84 2.42 -7.91
N HIS A 220 -9.64 3.68 -8.32
CA HIS A 220 -8.40 4.43 -8.15
C HIS A 220 -8.65 5.95 -8.28
N SER A 221 -7.69 6.78 -7.86
CA SER A 221 -7.82 8.25 -7.81
C SER A 221 -8.18 8.93 -9.15
N ASN A 222 -7.57 8.55 -10.28
CA ASN A 222 -7.84 9.22 -11.56
C ASN A 222 -9.30 9.04 -12.00
N ALA A 223 -9.83 7.82 -11.90
CA ALA A 223 -11.25 7.57 -12.14
C ALA A 223 -12.15 8.36 -11.18
N ALA A 224 -11.75 8.51 -9.90
CA ALA A 224 -12.49 9.30 -8.92
C ALA A 224 -12.59 10.78 -9.33
N VAL A 225 -11.50 11.38 -9.80
CA VAL A 225 -11.46 12.78 -10.27
C VAL A 225 -12.39 12.96 -11.46
N GLY A 226 -12.26 12.15 -12.51
CA GLY A 226 -13.12 12.22 -13.69
C GLY A 226 -14.60 12.01 -13.37
N THR A 227 -14.90 11.01 -12.53
CA THR A 227 -16.27 10.71 -12.09
C THR A 227 -16.91 11.87 -11.34
N SER A 228 -16.18 12.46 -10.38
CA SER A 228 -16.70 13.59 -9.60
C SER A 228 -17.00 14.80 -10.50
N SER A 229 -16.11 15.10 -11.45
CA SER A 229 -16.30 16.18 -12.43
C SER A 229 -17.58 15.99 -13.25
N ALA A 230 -17.80 14.78 -13.79
CA ALA A 230 -19.00 14.46 -14.56
C ALA A 230 -20.29 14.55 -13.73
N VAL A 231 -20.29 14.02 -12.50
CA VAL A 231 -21.47 14.05 -11.61
C VAL A 231 -21.83 15.48 -11.19
N ILE A 232 -20.82 16.30 -10.87
CA ILE A 232 -21.01 17.72 -10.55
C ILE A 232 -21.54 18.47 -11.78
N GLY A 233 -20.89 18.30 -12.94
CA GLY A 233 -21.28 18.96 -14.19
C GLY A 233 -22.70 18.62 -14.65
N ALA A 234 -23.16 17.40 -14.37
CA ALA A 234 -24.53 16.96 -14.63
C ALA A 234 -25.56 17.44 -13.58
N GLY A 235 -25.15 18.13 -12.51
CA GLY A 235 -26.04 18.54 -11.42
C GLY A 235 -26.61 17.37 -10.61
N GLN A 236 -25.85 16.26 -10.56
CA GLN A 236 -26.24 15.00 -9.91
C GLN A 236 -25.54 14.76 -8.57
N GLN A 237 -24.73 15.72 -8.10
CA GLN A 237 -24.09 15.65 -6.78
C GLN A 237 -25.10 15.36 -5.67
N GLY A 238 -24.79 14.39 -4.81
CA GLY A 238 -25.64 13.93 -3.72
C GLY A 238 -26.82 13.06 -4.13
N LYS A 239 -27.25 13.08 -5.40
CA LYS A 239 -28.30 12.23 -5.96
C LYS A 239 -27.74 10.89 -6.45
N VAL A 240 -26.64 10.94 -7.19
CA VAL A 240 -25.85 9.76 -7.57
C VAL A 240 -24.71 9.65 -6.56
N LYS A 241 -24.65 8.49 -5.89
CA LYS A 241 -23.69 8.21 -4.84
C LYS A 241 -22.32 7.87 -5.40
N ILE A 242 -21.25 8.38 -4.81
CA ILE A 242 -19.90 8.06 -5.26
C ILE A 242 -19.11 7.43 -4.11
N ILE A 243 -18.69 6.18 -4.33
CA ILE A 243 -17.71 5.50 -3.49
C ILE A 243 -16.40 5.51 -4.26
N ALA A 244 -15.36 6.14 -3.72
CA ALA A 244 -14.07 6.20 -4.38
C ALA A 244 -13.01 5.44 -3.60
N TYR A 245 -12.06 4.86 -4.31
CA TYR A 245 -10.84 4.35 -3.71
C TYR A 245 -9.85 5.49 -3.47
N ASP A 246 -8.92 5.27 -2.53
CA ASP A 246 -7.88 6.21 -2.12
C ASP A 246 -8.38 7.44 -1.35
N ALA A 247 -7.43 8.19 -0.79
CA ALA A 247 -7.68 9.33 0.09
C ALA A 247 -6.74 10.50 -0.21
N ASP A 248 -6.58 10.81 -1.51
CA ASP A 248 -5.81 11.98 -1.92
C ASP A 248 -6.37 13.25 -1.26
N PRO A 249 -5.54 14.27 -0.96
CA PRO A 249 -6.01 15.49 -0.30
C PRO A 249 -7.19 16.16 -1.01
N GLY A 250 -7.24 16.06 -2.35
CA GLY A 250 -8.38 16.48 -3.15
C GLY A 250 -9.65 15.68 -2.85
N GLN A 251 -9.56 14.35 -2.85
CA GLN A 251 -10.69 13.47 -2.54
C GLN A 251 -11.21 13.68 -1.11
N VAL A 252 -10.32 13.88 -0.14
CA VAL A 252 -10.71 14.14 1.26
C VAL A 252 -11.49 15.45 1.38
N ARG A 253 -11.04 16.52 0.71
CA ARG A 253 -11.77 17.79 0.66
C ARG A 253 -13.14 17.61 0.01
N ASP A 254 -13.20 16.85 -1.08
CA ASP A 254 -14.42 16.68 -1.85
C ASP A 254 -15.41 15.72 -1.15
N LEU A 255 -14.93 14.75 -0.36
CA LEU A 255 -15.71 13.96 0.60
C LEU A 255 -16.38 14.89 1.61
N LYS A 256 -15.63 15.79 2.23
CA LYS A 256 -16.18 16.77 3.19
C LYS A 256 -17.22 17.70 2.55
N ALA A 257 -17.04 18.06 1.28
CA ALA A 257 -18.00 18.83 0.51
C ALA A 257 -19.24 18.03 0.06
N GLY A 258 -19.30 16.72 0.30
CA GLY A 258 -20.41 15.86 -0.09
C GLY A 258 -20.44 15.53 -1.58
N VAL A 259 -19.27 15.54 -2.24
CA VAL A 259 -19.10 15.04 -3.61
C VAL A 259 -18.97 13.53 -3.59
N TYR A 260 -18.08 13.01 -2.74
CA TYR A 260 -17.98 11.58 -2.43
C TYR A 260 -18.84 11.26 -1.21
N ASP A 261 -19.45 10.08 -1.18
CA ASP A 261 -20.19 9.58 -0.02
C ASP A 261 -19.30 8.76 0.90
N ALA A 262 -18.35 8.00 0.33
CA ALA A 262 -17.29 7.35 1.09
C ALA A 262 -16.00 7.20 0.28
N LEU A 263 -14.87 7.09 0.99
CA LEU A 263 -13.57 6.72 0.45
C LEU A 263 -13.11 5.39 1.06
N VAL A 264 -12.61 4.46 0.25
CA VAL A 264 -11.90 3.27 0.73
C VAL A 264 -10.41 3.62 0.79
N VAL A 265 -9.93 3.80 2.02
CA VAL A 265 -8.61 4.35 2.32
C VAL A 265 -7.65 3.22 2.66
N GLN A 266 -6.59 3.11 1.89
CA GLN A 266 -5.48 2.19 2.15
C GLN A 266 -4.59 2.72 3.27
N SER A 267 -3.55 1.97 3.63
CA SER A 267 -2.56 2.41 4.63
C SER A 267 -1.14 2.48 4.06
N PRO A 268 -0.86 3.33 3.04
CA PRO A 268 0.46 3.44 2.42
C PRO A 268 1.56 3.77 3.44
N TYR A 269 1.26 4.63 4.41
CA TYR A 269 2.19 4.92 5.51
C TYR A 269 2.62 3.63 6.24
N LEU A 270 1.67 2.74 6.56
CA LEU A 270 1.99 1.48 7.23
C LEU A 270 2.70 0.50 6.30
N GLU A 271 2.40 0.47 5.00
CA GLU A 271 3.16 -0.31 4.02
C GLU A 271 4.63 0.10 4.01
N GLY A 272 4.92 1.39 3.97
CA GLY A 272 6.28 1.93 4.04
C GLY A 272 6.95 1.68 5.39
N TYR A 273 6.27 1.99 6.49
CA TYR A 273 6.81 1.84 7.85
C TYR A 273 7.11 0.37 8.19
N ASN A 274 6.16 -0.53 7.92
CA ASN A 274 6.27 -1.95 8.25
C ASN A 274 7.32 -2.65 7.39
N SER A 275 7.46 -2.29 6.11
CA SER A 275 8.46 -2.90 5.23
C SER A 275 9.89 -2.59 5.66
N VAL A 276 10.21 -1.32 5.92
CA VAL A 276 11.53 -0.91 6.45
C VAL A 276 11.79 -1.56 7.82
N THR A 277 10.78 -1.59 8.68
CA THR A 277 10.87 -2.25 10.00
C THR A 277 11.18 -3.75 9.86
N LEU A 278 10.45 -4.45 8.99
CA LEU A 278 10.62 -5.89 8.78
C LEU A 278 12.00 -6.22 8.23
N VAL A 279 12.44 -5.52 7.18
CA VAL A 279 13.79 -5.69 6.60
C VAL A 279 14.86 -5.48 7.67
N THR A 280 14.74 -4.43 8.48
CA THR A 280 15.69 -4.13 9.56
C THR A 280 15.71 -5.25 10.63
N LYS A 281 14.54 -5.74 11.05
CA LYS A 281 14.44 -6.83 12.04
C LYS A 281 15.03 -8.14 11.54
N ILE A 282 14.87 -8.44 10.24
CA ILE A 282 15.50 -9.61 9.61
C ILE A 282 17.03 -9.43 9.62
N LEU A 283 17.54 -8.27 9.23
CA LEU A 283 18.98 -7.96 9.25
C LEU A 283 19.59 -8.09 10.64
N ARG A 284 18.82 -7.74 11.67
CA ARG A 284 19.22 -7.81 13.08
C ARG A 284 19.00 -9.18 13.72
N GLY A 285 18.45 -10.15 12.98
CA GLY A 285 18.14 -11.49 13.50
C GLY A 285 17.03 -11.51 14.55
N GLU A 286 16.24 -10.44 14.65
CA GLU A 286 15.09 -10.33 15.55
C GLU A 286 13.87 -11.07 14.99
N VAL A 287 13.81 -11.24 13.67
CA VAL A 287 12.78 -11.98 12.94
C VAL A 287 13.45 -13.10 12.13
N ASP A 288 12.92 -14.30 12.27
CA ASP A 288 13.29 -15.46 11.44
C ASP A 288 12.43 -15.43 10.15
N PRO A 289 13.02 -15.17 8.97
CA PRO A 289 12.25 -15.03 7.74
C PRO A 289 11.55 -16.34 7.32
N THR A 290 12.00 -17.50 7.82
CA THR A 290 11.36 -18.80 7.50
C THR A 290 10.00 -19.00 8.17
N LYS A 291 9.62 -18.09 9.07
CA LYS A 291 8.35 -18.10 9.81
C LYS A 291 7.37 -17.03 9.37
N LEU A 292 7.72 -16.24 8.35
CA LEU A 292 6.84 -15.22 7.81
C LEU A 292 5.74 -15.88 6.97
N GLU A 293 4.56 -15.28 7.00
CA GLU A 293 3.53 -15.53 6.00
C GLU A 293 3.94 -14.85 4.70
N ASP A 294 3.53 -15.42 3.56
CA ASP A 294 3.85 -14.88 2.23
C ASP A 294 3.33 -13.44 2.05
N VAL A 295 2.17 -13.13 2.64
CA VAL A 295 1.50 -11.83 2.50
C VAL A 295 1.04 -11.31 3.85
N ALA A 296 1.34 -10.04 4.14
CA ALA A 296 0.79 -9.30 5.28
C ALA A 296 -0.11 -8.18 4.77
N HIS A 297 -1.29 -8.05 5.38
CA HIS A 297 -2.28 -7.03 5.01
C HIS A 297 -2.35 -5.92 6.07
N PRO A 298 -1.83 -4.72 5.78
CA PRO A 298 -2.11 -3.55 6.61
C PRO A 298 -3.62 -3.29 6.71
N PRO A 299 -4.09 -2.68 7.80
CA PRO A 299 -5.50 -2.32 7.91
C PRO A 299 -5.89 -1.32 6.82
N MET A 300 -7.17 -1.26 6.52
CA MET A 300 -7.78 -0.25 5.65
C MET A 300 -9.03 0.29 6.33
N VAL A 301 -9.44 1.51 5.97
CA VAL A 301 -10.59 2.17 6.61
C VAL A 301 -11.53 2.73 5.55
N VAL A 302 -12.82 2.74 5.86
CA VAL A 302 -13.81 3.48 5.05
C VAL A 302 -13.99 4.86 5.69
N ALA A 303 -13.61 5.91 4.97
CA ALA A 303 -13.81 7.28 5.39
C ALA A 303 -15.17 7.79 4.88
N THR A 304 -16.00 8.32 5.78
CA THR A 304 -17.23 9.05 5.50
C THR A 304 -17.11 10.47 6.03
N ARG A 305 -18.07 11.35 5.69
CA ARG A 305 -18.13 12.70 6.27
C ARG A 305 -18.22 12.70 7.79
N GLU A 306 -18.77 11.65 8.41
CA GLU A 306 -18.92 11.59 9.86
C GLU A 306 -17.62 11.22 10.57
N ASN A 307 -16.77 10.39 9.95
CA ASN A 307 -15.59 9.82 10.62
C ASN A 307 -14.25 10.34 10.10
N VAL A 308 -14.20 11.08 8.98
CA VAL A 308 -12.95 11.47 8.31
C VAL A 308 -11.98 12.27 9.20
N ASP A 309 -12.50 12.99 10.19
CA ASP A 309 -11.71 13.77 11.14
C ASP A 309 -11.36 13.03 12.45
N THR A 310 -11.81 11.77 12.60
CA THR A 310 -11.44 10.95 13.75
C THR A 310 -9.95 10.57 13.69
N PRO A 311 -9.27 10.40 14.84
CA PRO A 311 -7.85 10.00 14.85
C PRO A 311 -7.58 8.69 14.11
N GLU A 312 -8.53 7.76 14.13
CA GLU A 312 -8.43 6.46 13.47
C GLU A 312 -8.38 6.59 11.95
N VAL A 313 -9.21 7.44 11.35
CA VAL A 313 -9.23 7.65 9.89
C VAL A 313 -8.16 8.63 9.46
N LYS A 314 -7.99 9.73 10.22
CA LYS A 314 -7.09 10.84 9.86
C LYS A 314 -5.64 10.38 9.68
N LYS A 315 -5.16 9.40 10.45
CA LYS A 315 -3.80 8.86 10.34
C LYS A 315 -3.53 8.07 9.04
N ASN A 316 -4.58 7.67 8.32
CA ASN A 316 -4.46 6.93 7.06
C ASN A 316 -4.67 7.82 5.82
N LEU A 317 -5.10 9.08 6.00
CA LEU A 317 -5.30 10.01 4.89
C LEU A 317 -3.96 10.37 4.25
N TYR A 318 -3.96 10.54 2.93
CA TYR A 318 -2.72 10.71 2.19
C TYR A 318 -2.20 12.14 2.31
N VAL A 319 -0.89 12.30 2.10
CA VAL A 319 -0.19 13.58 2.18
C VAL A 319 0.60 13.85 0.89
N ASP A 320 0.68 15.13 0.52
CA ASP A 320 1.50 15.59 -0.63
C ASP A 320 2.99 15.76 -0.26
N ALA A 321 3.31 15.77 1.03
CA ALA A 321 4.67 15.87 1.54
C ALA A 321 4.76 15.31 2.97
N CYS A 322 5.94 14.79 3.33
CA CYS A 322 6.20 14.37 4.70
C CYS A 322 6.28 15.55 5.66
N SER A 323 5.82 15.32 6.88
CA SER A 323 5.98 16.28 7.97
C SER A 323 7.48 16.47 8.26
N LYS A 324 7.90 17.71 8.50
CA LYS A 324 9.29 18.05 8.84
C LYS A 324 9.61 17.73 10.30
#